data_AF-A0AAU9CPE6-F1
#
_entry.id   AF-A0AAU9CPE6-F1
#
_cell.length_a   1.000
_cell.length_b   1.000
_cell.length_c   1.000
_cell.angle_alpha   90.00
_cell.angle_beta   90.00
_cell.angle_gamma   90.00
#
_symmetry.space_group_name_H-M   'P 1'
#
loop_
_entity.id
_entity.type
_entity.pdbx_description
1 polymer ?
#
loop_
_entity_poly.entity_id
_entity_poly.type
_entity_poly.pdbx_seq_one_letter_code
_entity_poly.pdbx_strand_id
1 'polypeptide(L)'
;MNSFRVLFLSAAVLALALFESCGNNSYSLKDLQLPNIPEGEVDQQSEAQAEIVLQTVQEIQGLMMMGQQGAMNTGGAVARSAATEFDISMCETMKSLSEAFTGTCPAIKFECDDSKPNDIIILYDFGDGCEQMGKTYAGKMRFSVSMGGTSAGMGTFEFIDFKADGKTINGTATQSVEIGDGSFGSAKYVTEGQYEVETAKDTYNLKYKVKTSMDFVNLEFVLDNTVEGSAKSGFSFKSVTVEPIKASLSCGTAFEAVCVKGKEKVTVTVNKKDSAFTVDYGDGECDYLYTITGPSGTVKKYDLRTGNPLIE
;
A
#
# COMPACT_ATOMS: atom_id res chain seq x y z
N MET A 1 3.25 37.70 11.95
CA MET A 1 2.50 36.73 11.13
C MET A 1 3.32 36.06 10.00
N ASN A 2 4.60 36.40 9.75
CA ASN A 2 5.42 35.74 8.72
C ASN A 2 6.25 34.54 9.22
N SER A 3 6.45 34.40 10.53
CA SER A 3 7.29 33.34 11.12
C SER A 3 6.62 31.96 11.17
N PHE A 4 5.30 31.89 10.98
CA PHE A 4 4.55 30.63 10.96
C PHE A 4 4.67 29.92 9.60
N ARG A 5 4.81 30.65 8.48
CA ARG A 5 4.90 30.11 7.11
C ARG A 5 6.12 29.22 6.85
N VAL A 6 7.22 29.43 7.56
CA VAL A 6 8.49 28.71 7.34
C VAL A 6 8.50 27.32 8.02
N LEU A 7 7.77 27.15 9.13
CA LEU A 7 7.54 25.83 9.76
C LEU A 7 6.55 24.96 8.96
N PHE A 8 5.70 25.56 8.12
CA PHE A 8 4.71 24.85 7.31
C PHE A 8 5.27 24.17 6.06
N LEU A 9 6.29 24.75 5.41
CA LEU A 9 7.00 24.07 4.33
C LEU A 9 7.84 22.90 4.84
N SER A 10 8.45 23.00 6.03
CA SER A 10 9.28 21.92 6.57
C SER A 10 8.47 20.67 6.93
N ALA A 11 7.21 20.79 7.34
CA ALA A 11 6.34 19.65 7.66
C ALA A 11 5.77 18.97 6.40
N ALA A 12 5.47 19.74 5.34
CA ALA A 12 5.07 19.20 4.05
C ALA A 12 6.25 18.50 3.34
N VAL A 13 7.46 19.07 3.43
CA VAL A 13 8.69 18.46 2.90
C VAL A 13 9.15 17.26 3.74
N LEU A 14 8.95 17.27 5.07
CA LEU A 14 9.17 16.08 5.92
C LEU A 14 8.15 14.96 5.61
N ALA A 15 6.92 15.30 5.23
CA ALA A 15 5.85 14.36 4.97
C ALA A 15 5.95 13.63 3.61
N LEU A 16 6.99 13.91 2.82
CA LEU A 16 7.22 13.28 1.52
C LEU A 16 8.42 12.32 1.49
N ALA A 17 9.14 12.19 2.59
CA ALA A 17 10.15 11.14 2.79
C ALA A 17 9.56 9.83 3.35
N LEU A 18 8.23 9.66 3.28
CA LEU A 18 7.48 8.62 3.99
C LEU A 18 7.07 7.51 3.01
N PHE A 19 7.75 6.38 3.03
CA PHE A 19 7.35 5.21 2.25
C PHE A 19 7.38 3.94 3.10
N GLU A 20 6.27 3.20 3.00
CA GLU A 20 6.14 1.73 3.12
C GLU A 20 6.42 1.06 4.48
N SER A 21 5.62 0.05 4.82
CA SER A 21 5.45 -0.32 6.23
C SER A 21 5.00 -1.75 6.54
N CYS A 22 4.16 -2.34 5.69
CA CYS A 22 3.66 -3.69 5.93
C CYS A 22 3.92 -4.64 4.77
N GLY A 23 4.67 -4.20 3.76
CA GLY A 23 5.02 -5.03 2.60
C GLY A 23 6.39 -4.78 2.00
N ASN A 24 7.29 -4.13 2.73
CA ASN A 24 8.68 -3.87 2.31
C ASN A 24 9.64 -4.97 2.69
N ASN A 25 9.29 -6.18 2.29
CA ASN A 25 10.33 -7.15 2.08
C ASN A 25 11.17 -6.71 0.88
N SER A 26 12.48 -6.65 1.08
CA SER A 26 13.53 -6.46 0.08
C SER A 26 13.67 -7.65 -0.89
N TYR A 27 12.54 -8.28 -1.24
CA TYR A 27 12.50 -9.26 -2.31
C TYR A 27 12.55 -8.54 -3.65
N SER A 28 13.72 -8.57 -4.27
CA SER A 28 13.72 -8.52 -5.72
C SER A 28 13.01 -9.77 -6.21
N LEU A 29 11.89 -9.60 -6.90
CA LEU A 29 11.15 -10.68 -7.56
C LEU A 29 11.99 -11.43 -8.60
N LYS A 30 13.21 -10.93 -8.89
CA LYS A 30 14.22 -11.61 -9.70
C LYS A 30 14.58 -13.01 -9.17
N ASP A 31 14.41 -13.26 -7.87
CA ASP A 31 14.76 -14.55 -7.25
C ASP A 31 13.57 -15.50 -7.05
N LEU A 32 12.36 -15.11 -7.46
CA LEU A 32 11.17 -15.98 -7.45
C LEU A 32 11.15 -16.95 -8.63
N GLN A 33 12.13 -17.86 -8.63
CA GLN A 33 11.91 -19.12 -9.29
C GLN A 33 10.99 -19.94 -8.40
N LEU A 34 9.71 -20.11 -8.79
CA LEU A 34 8.90 -21.25 -8.34
C LEU A 34 9.84 -22.47 -8.32
N PRO A 35 10.15 -23.02 -7.14
CA PRO A 35 10.99 -24.21 -7.09
C PRO A 35 10.35 -25.26 -7.97
N ASN A 36 11.18 -25.96 -8.75
CA ASN A 36 10.72 -27.04 -9.60
C ASN A 36 10.40 -28.23 -8.67
N ILE A 37 9.29 -28.14 -7.95
CA ILE A 37 8.87 -29.14 -6.96
C ILE A 37 8.30 -30.32 -7.74
N PRO A 38 8.84 -31.54 -7.58
CA PRO A 38 8.32 -32.73 -8.24
C PRO A 38 6.84 -32.92 -7.93
N GLU A 39 6.07 -33.36 -8.92
CA GLU A 39 4.67 -33.77 -8.74
C GLU A 39 4.59 -34.89 -7.69
N GLY A 40 4.19 -34.55 -6.45
CA GLY A 40 4.08 -35.51 -5.35
C GLY A 40 4.09 -34.90 -3.95
N GLU A 41 4.72 -33.75 -3.75
CA GLU A 41 4.81 -33.07 -2.45
C GLU A 41 3.88 -31.85 -2.39
N VAL A 42 2.57 -32.12 -2.30
CA VAL A 42 1.52 -31.10 -2.28
C VAL A 42 1.75 -30.05 -1.16
N ASP A 43 2.25 -30.49 -0.01
CA ASP A 43 2.46 -29.62 1.15
C ASP A 43 3.60 -28.61 0.91
N GLN A 44 4.76 -29.04 0.40
CA GLN A 44 5.87 -28.14 0.09
C GLN A 44 5.54 -27.17 -1.06
N GLN A 45 4.81 -27.65 -2.07
CA GLN A 45 4.36 -26.80 -3.17
C GLN A 45 3.39 -25.72 -2.68
N SER A 46 2.49 -26.08 -1.76
CA SER A 46 1.55 -25.14 -1.17
C SER A 46 2.22 -24.11 -0.26
N GLU A 47 3.28 -24.47 0.47
CA GLU A 47 4.05 -23.53 1.30
C GLU A 47 4.79 -22.49 0.45
N ALA A 48 5.54 -22.92 -0.57
CA ALA A 48 6.25 -22.00 -1.47
C ALA A 48 5.28 -21.07 -2.22
N GLN A 49 4.10 -21.58 -2.59
CA GLN A 49 3.05 -20.77 -3.20
C GLN A 49 2.38 -19.81 -2.21
N ALA A 50 2.24 -20.20 -0.93
CA ALA A 50 1.75 -19.32 0.11
C ALA A 50 2.71 -18.16 0.38
N GLU A 51 4.02 -18.40 0.34
CA GLU A 51 5.04 -17.34 0.43
C GLU A 51 4.92 -16.35 -0.73
N ILE A 52 4.76 -16.84 -1.97
CA ILE A 52 4.53 -15.99 -3.16
C ILE A 52 3.25 -15.17 -3.01
N VAL A 53 2.17 -15.79 -2.52
CA VAL A 53 0.90 -15.10 -2.27
C VAL A 53 1.08 -14.02 -1.22
N LEU A 54 1.77 -14.32 -0.13
CA LEU A 54 2.00 -13.36 0.94
C LEU A 54 2.79 -12.16 0.43
N GLN A 55 3.85 -12.38 -0.34
CA GLN A 55 4.61 -11.33 -1.00
C GLN A 55 3.74 -10.49 -1.94
N THR A 56 2.90 -11.15 -2.75
CA THR A 56 1.97 -10.45 -3.66
C THR A 56 0.94 -9.62 -2.90
N VAL A 57 0.36 -10.15 -1.82
CA VAL A 57 -0.59 -9.44 -0.95
C VAL A 57 0.08 -8.23 -0.31
N GLN A 58 1.29 -8.41 0.21
CA GLN A 58 2.11 -7.37 0.83
C GLN A 58 2.51 -6.28 -0.17
N GLU A 59 2.88 -6.62 -1.40
CA GLU A 59 3.15 -5.66 -2.48
C GLU A 59 1.92 -4.81 -2.80
N ILE A 60 0.75 -5.44 -2.92
CA ILE A 60 -0.51 -4.73 -3.16
C ILE A 60 -0.82 -3.82 -1.99
N GLN A 61 -0.72 -4.32 -0.75
CA GLN A 61 -0.92 -3.50 0.46
C GLN A 61 0.04 -2.31 0.49
N GLY A 62 1.31 -2.49 0.13
CA GLY A 62 2.30 -1.42 0.00
C GLY A 62 1.88 -0.36 -1.02
N LEU A 63 1.54 -0.77 -2.24
CA LEU A 63 1.01 0.12 -3.29
C LEU A 63 -0.23 0.89 -2.80
N MET A 64 -1.11 0.23 -2.06
CA MET A 64 -2.31 0.87 -1.52
C MET A 64 -2.02 1.87 -0.42
N MET A 65 -1.09 1.54 0.48
CA MET A 65 -0.64 2.45 1.52
C MET A 65 0.04 3.67 0.91
N MET A 66 0.81 3.53 -0.17
CA MET A 66 1.36 4.67 -0.92
C MET A 66 0.25 5.57 -1.47
N GLY A 67 -0.79 4.97 -2.06
CA GLY A 67 -1.95 5.73 -2.53
C GLY A 67 -2.72 6.44 -1.41
N GLN A 68 -3.01 5.73 -0.32
CA GLN A 68 -3.68 6.27 0.88
C GLN A 68 -2.87 7.39 1.52
N GLN A 69 -1.55 7.26 1.63
CA GLN A 69 -0.70 8.31 2.18
C GLN A 69 -0.60 9.51 1.24
N GLY A 70 -0.51 9.29 -0.08
CA GLY A 70 -0.65 10.36 -1.08
C GLY A 70 -1.93 11.16 -0.86
N ALA A 71 -3.05 10.45 -0.66
CA ALA A 71 -4.35 11.03 -0.35
C ALA A 71 -4.42 11.69 1.04
N MET A 72 -3.71 11.18 2.05
CA MET A 72 -3.65 11.79 3.40
C MET A 72 -2.77 13.04 3.43
N ASN A 73 -1.66 13.04 2.69
CA ASN A 73 -0.75 14.17 2.58
C ASN A 73 -1.43 15.30 1.82
N THR A 74 -2.05 14.99 0.68
CA THR A 74 -2.81 15.98 -0.09
C THR A 74 -4.13 16.31 0.56
N GLY A 75 -4.94 15.33 0.94
CA GLY A 75 -6.23 15.55 1.62
C GLY A 75 -6.08 16.24 2.98
N GLY A 76 -4.99 16.01 3.72
CA GLY A 76 -4.68 16.73 4.95
C GLY A 76 -4.19 18.16 4.68
N ALA A 77 -3.34 18.38 3.67
CA ALA A 77 -2.97 19.72 3.23
C ALA A 77 -4.19 20.51 2.73
N VAL A 78 -5.08 19.83 2.01
CA VAL A 78 -6.27 20.41 1.38
C VAL A 78 -7.41 20.61 2.38
N ALA A 79 -7.68 19.68 3.30
CA ALA A 79 -8.64 19.88 4.39
C ALA A 79 -8.20 21.01 5.33
N ARG A 80 -6.89 21.26 5.43
CA ARG A 80 -6.34 22.42 6.16
C ARG A 80 -6.49 23.73 5.39
N SER A 81 -6.39 23.73 4.05
CA SER A 81 -6.69 24.92 3.24
C SER A 81 -8.20 25.19 3.11
N ALA A 82 -9.02 24.14 3.13
CA ALA A 82 -10.49 24.17 3.14
C ALA A 82 -11.07 24.94 4.34
N ALA A 83 -10.42 24.82 5.49
CA ALA A 83 -10.77 25.55 6.71
C ALA A 83 -10.53 27.06 6.60
N THR A 84 -9.89 27.52 5.52
CA THR A 84 -9.54 28.94 5.27
C THR A 84 -10.09 29.49 3.95
N GLU A 85 -11.23 28.96 3.47
CA GLU A 85 -11.88 29.26 2.17
C GLU A 85 -11.20 28.54 0.98
N PHE A 86 -11.97 27.63 0.36
CA PHE A 86 -11.62 26.99 -0.91
C PHE A 86 -11.68 28.03 -2.04
N ASP A 87 -10.55 28.66 -2.32
CA ASP A 87 -10.40 29.56 -3.46
C ASP A 87 -9.34 29.04 -4.44
N ILE A 88 -9.32 29.61 -5.65
CA ILE A 88 -8.41 29.36 -6.79
C ILE A 88 -6.94 29.14 -6.36
N SER A 89 -6.55 29.74 -5.23
CA SER A 89 -5.33 29.52 -4.44
C SER A 89 -4.85 28.06 -4.33
N MET A 90 -5.75 27.08 -4.18
CA MET A 90 -5.33 25.68 -3.98
C MET A 90 -4.66 25.09 -5.22
N CYS A 91 -5.23 25.33 -6.40
CA CYS A 91 -4.67 24.81 -7.66
C CYS A 91 -3.30 25.44 -7.93
N GLU A 92 -3.14 26.75 -7.68
CA GLU A 92 -1.86 27.44 -7.78
C GLU A 92 -0.84 26.92 -6.76
N THR A 93 -1.27 26.68 -5.52
CA THR A 93 -0.42 26.09 -4.46
C THR A 93 0.06 24.70 -4.88
N MET A 94 -0.81 23.85 -5.38
CA MET A 94 -0.46 22.48 -5.82
C MET A 94 0.45 22.51 -7.04
N LYS A 95 0.22 23.42 -8.01
CA LYS A 95 1.15 23.66 -9.13
C LYS A 95 2.53 24.09 -8.62
N SER A 96 2.60 25.01 -7.66
CA SER A 96 3.88 25.43 -7.06
C SER A 96 4.60 24.29 -6.33
N LEU A 97 3.85 23.38 -5.69
CA LEU A 97 4.40 22.19 -5.05
C LEU A 97 4.99 21.22 -6.07
N SER A 98 4.41 21.09 -7.28
CA SER A 98 4.98 20.23 -8.33
C SER A 98 6.42 20.61 -8.72
N GLU A 99 6.75 21.91 -8.66
CA GLU A 99 8.11 22.39 -8.94
C GLU A 99 9.11 21.86 -7.90
N ALA A 100 8.69 21.68 -6.65
CA ALA A 100 9.52 21.12 -5.59
C ALA A 100 9.80 19.61 -5.75
N PHE A 101 8.96 18.90 -6.51
CA PHE A 101 9.14 17.48 -6.85
C PHE A 101 9.72 17.26 -8.25
N THR A 102 10.14 18.34 -8.91
CA THR A 102 10.82 18.23 -10.19
C THR A 102 12.23 17.67 -9.94
N GLY A 103 12.51 16.49 -10.50
CA GLY A 103 13.78 15.79 -10.31
C GLY A 103 13.82 14.84 -9.11
N THR A 104 12.70 14.66 -8.39
CA THR A 104 12.53 13.52 -7.49
C THR A 104 12.17 12.27 -8.27
N CYS A 105 12.26 11.13 -7.61
CA CYS A 105 11.87 9.85 -8.16
C CYS A 105 10.92 9.18 -7.14
N PRO A 106 9.61 9.07 -7.43
CA PRO A 106 8.92 9.54 -8.64
C PRO A 106 8.91 11.07 -8.75
N ALA A 107 8.80 11.59 -9.97
CA ALA A 107 8.44 12.98 -10.21
C ALA A 107 6.94 13.13 -9.96
N ILE A 108 6.55 14.12 -9.15
CA ILE A 108 5.15 14.31 -8.75
C ILE A 108 4.61 15.56 -9.44
N LYS A 109 3.55 15.40 -10.21
CA LYS A 109 2.84 16.50 -10.88
C LYS A 109 1.42 16.60 -10.36
N PHE A 110 0.96 17.83 -10.16
CA PHE A 110 -0.42 18.14 -9.82
C PHE A 110 -1.10 18.78 -11.02
N GLU A 111 -2.25 18.24 -11.40
CA GLU A 111 -3.12 18.79 -12.44
C GLU A 111 -4.47 19.14 -11.82
N CYS A 112 -4.95 20.33 -12.13
CA CYS A 112 -6.26 20.78 -11.71
C CYS A 112 -6.99 21.36 -12.92
N ASP A 113 -8.30 21.15 -12.96
CA ASP A 113 -9.20 21.76 -13.94
C ASP A 113 -9.82 23.01 -13.30
N ASP A 114 -9.56 24.20 -13.86
CA ASP A 114 -10.11 25.45 -13.33
C ASP A 114 -11.66 25.48 -13.36
N SER A 115 -12.29 24.62 -14.18
CA SER A 115 -13.75 24.44 -14.21
C SER A 115 -14.27 23.49 -13.13
N LYS A 116 -13.38 22.73 -12.48
CA LYS A 116 -13.66 21.81 -11.37
C LYS A 116 -12.58 21.96 -10.28
N PRO A 117 -12.58 23.08 -9.54
CA PRO A 117 -11.52 23.39 -8.58
C PRO A 117 -11.43 22.39 -7.39
N ASN A 118 -12.44 21.54 -7.23
CA ASN A 118 -12.48 20.47 -6.22
C ASN A 118 -11.96 19.12 -6.74
N ASP A 119 -11.63 19.02 -8.03
CA ASP A 119 -11.06 17.84 -8.64
C ASP A 119 -9.56 18.05 -8.83
N ILE A 120 -8.76 17.28 -8.09
CA ILE A 120 -7.30 17.31 -8.13
C ILE A 120 -6.82 15.99 -8.71
N ILE A 121 -5.91 16.06 -9.69
CA ILE A 121 -5.20 14.90 -10.21
C ILE A 121 -3.75 14.99 -9.75
N ILE A 122 -3.27 13.91 -9.15
CA ILE A 122 -1.86 13.70 -8.79
C ILE A 122 -1.30 12.64 -9.71
N LEU A 123 -0.21 12.97 -10.40
CA LEU A 123 0.54 12.05 -11.25
C LEU A 123 1.87 11.76 -10.59
N TYR A 124 2.12 10.48 -10.32
CA TYR A 124 3.42 9.96 -9.93
C TYR A 124 4.08 9.36 -11.17
N ASP A 125 5.15 9.99 -11.65
CA ASP A 125 5.89 9.56 -12.84
C ASP A 125 7.24 8.97 -12.41
N PHE A 126 7.36 7.65 -12.55
CA PHE A 126 8.56 6.90 -12.20
C PHE A 126 9.53 6.79 -13.39
N GLY A 127 9.17 7.35 -14.55
CA GLY A 127 9.97 7.27 -15.77
C GLY A 127 10.24 5.82 -16.18
N ASP A 128 11.48 5.55 -16.60
CA ASP A 128 11.93 4.23 -17.05
C ASP A 128 12.36 3.29 -15.91
N GLY A 129 12.45 3.80 -14.68
CA GLY A 129 12.98 3.03 -13.56
C GLY A 129 13.39 3.92 -12.40
N CYS A 130 12.73 3.71 -11.27
CA CYS A 130 12.90 4.43 -10.03
C CYS A 130 13.14 3.41 -8.91
N GLU A 131 14.34 3.42 -8.34
CA GLU A 131 14.63 2.55 -7.20
C GLU A 131 14.14 3.22 -5.92
N GLN A 132 13.20 2.57 -5.23
CA GLN A 132 12.74 2.97 -3.90
C GLN A 132 12.71 1.73 -3.01
N MET A 133 13.44 1.82 -1.89
CA MET A 133 13.44 0.80 -0.83
C MET A 133 13.71 -0.63 -1.33
N GLY A 134 14.65 -0.76 -2.27
CA GLY A 134 15.06 -2.06 -2.85
C GLY A 134 14.14 -2.57 -3.96
N LYS A 135 13.08 -1.84 -4.32
CA LYS A 135 12.19 -2.14 -5.44
C LYS A 135 12.38 -1.13 -6.56
N THR A 136 12.16 -1.58 -7.80
CA THR A 136 12.22 -0.75 -8.99
C THR A 136 10.83 -0.49 -9.54
N TYR A 137 10.40 0.76 -9.59
CA TYR A 137 9.12 1.18 -10.15
C TYR A 137 9.34 1.88 -11.50
N ALA A 138 8.44 1.69 -12.47
CA ALA A 138 8.48 2.38 -13.77
C ALA A 138 7.07 2.71 -14.25
N GLY A 139 6.94 3.63 -15.20
CA GLY A 139 5.63 4.09 -15.70
C GLY A 139 4.98 5.11 -14.76
N LYS A 140 3.65 5.16 -14.74
CA LYS A 140 2.91 6.22 -14.02
C LYS A 140 1.76 5.70 -13.18
N MET A 141 1.51 6.37 -12.07
CA MET A 141 0.29 6.21 -11.28
C MET A 141 -0.47 7.53 -11.26
N ARG A 142 -1.75 7.49 -11.61
CA ARG A 142 -2.65 8.63 -11.57
C ARG A 142 -3.63 8.47 -10.42
N PHE A 143 -3.69 9.47 -9.55
CA PHE A 143 -4.67 9.54 -8.49
C PHE A 143 -5.57 10.75 -8.70
N SER A 144 -6.85 10.53 -8.93
CA SER A 144 -7.83 11.60 -9.12
C SER A 144 -8.71 11.70 -7.89
N VAL A 145 -8.70 12.83 -7.20
CA VAL A 145 -9.55 13.09 -6.02
C VAL A 145 -10.60 14.09 -6.39
N SER A 146 -11.85 13.77 -6.10
CA SER A 146 -12.94 14.74 -6.09
C SER A 146 -13.37 14.98 -4.64
N MET A 147 -13.32 16.24 -4.23
CA MET A 147 -13.76 16.66 -2.91
C MET A 147 -15.22 17.04 -2.91
N GLY A 148 -16.06 16.14 -2.37
CA GLY A 148 -17.47 16.41 -2.14
C GLY A 148 -17.71 17.06 -0.78
N GLY A 149 -17.81 18.40 -0.73
CA GLY A 149 -18.33 19.13 0.43
C GLY A 149 -17.75 18.69 1.80
N THR A 150 -18.59 18.60 2.83
CA THR A 150 -18.18 18.58 4.25
C THR A 150 -17.70 17.25 4.84
N SER A 151 -17.66 16.11 4.12
CA SER A 151 -17.38 14.85 4.85
C SER A 151 -16.89 13.61 4.08
N ALA A 152 -16.88 13.58 2.75
CA ALA A 152 -16.38 12.40 2.04
C ALA A 152 -15.64 12.77 0.75
N GLY A 153 -14.32 12.58 0.76
CA GLY A 153 -13.51 12.57 -0.47
C GLY A 153 -13.62 11.20 -1.15
N MET A 154 -13.71 11.21 -2.48
CA MET A 154 -13.58 10.00 -3.28
C MET A 154 -12.37 10.17 -4.20
N GLY A 155 -11.48 9.19 -4.16
CA GLY A 155 -10.28 9.12 -4.98
C GLY A 155 -10.33 7.92 -5.91
N THR A 156 -9.75 8.03 -7.09
CA THR A 156 -9.52 6.90 -8.00
C THR A 156 -8.06 6.78 -8.34
N PHE A 157 -7.52 5.57 -8.25
CA PHE A 157 -6.17 5.22 -8.71
C PHE A 157 -6.26 4.54 -10.07
N GLU A 158 -5.34 4.91 -10.96
CA GLU A 158 -5.15 4.32 -12.27
C GLU A 158 -3.66 4.10 -12.51
N PHE A 159 -3.32 2.92 -13.01
CA PHE A 159 -1.95 2.56 -13.39
C PHE A 159 -1.78 2.69 -14.91
N ILE A 160 -0.80 3.49 -15.34
CA ILE A 160 -0.56 3.79 -16.75
C ILE A 160 0.85 3.31 -17.10
N ASP A 161 0.93 2.23 -17.88
CA ASP A 161 2.17 1.54 -18.22
C ASP A 161 3.05 1.21 -16.99
N PHE A 162 2.40 1.04 -15.82
CA PHE A 162 3.09 0.94 -14.55
C PHE A 162 3.73 -0.44 -14.37
N LYS A 163 4.95 -0.45 -13.83
CA LYS A 163 5.66 -1.66 -13.48
C LYS A 163 6.25 -1.57 -12.09
N ALA A 164 6.18 -2.68 -11.36
CA ALA A 164 6.89 -2.89 -10.11
C ALA A 164 7.79 -4.12 -10.28
N ASP A 165 9.10 -3.93 -10.12
CA ASP A 165 10.15 -4.94 -10.32
C ASP A 165 10.01 -5.71 -11.64
N GLY A 166 9.66 -4.98 -12.69
CA GLY A 166 9.48 -5.52 -14.05
C GLY A 166 8.15 -6.23 -14.30
N LYS A 167 7.28 -6.38 -13.30
CA LYS A 167 5.90 -6.87 -13.48
C LYS A 167 4.99 -5.75 -13.94
N THR A 168 4.16 -5.99 -14.94
CA THR A 168 3.17 -5.01 -15.39
C THR A 168 1.96 -5.05 -14.47
N ILE A 169 1.50 -3.89 -14.02
CA ILE A 169 0.30 -3.75 -13.20
C ILE A 169 -0.69 -2.87 -13.95
N ASN A 170 -1.86 -3.42 -14.26
CA ASN A 170 -2.95 -2.73 -14.92
C ASN A 170 -4.19 -2.75 -14.03
N GLY A 171 -5.00 -1.69 -14.10
CA GLY A 171 -6.31 -1.65 -13.47
C GLY A 171 -6.54 -0.37 -12.68
N THR A 172 -7.58 -0.40 -11.87
CA THR A 172 -8.09 0.77 -11.19
C THR A 172 -8.56 0.45 -9.79
N ALA A 173 -8.55 1.47 -8.95
CA ALA A 173 -9.12 1.40 -7.63
C ALA A 173 -9.86 2.64 -7.25
N THR A 174 -10.81 2.48 -6.34
CA THR A 174 -11.57 3.57 -5.74
C THR A 174 -11.30 3.59 -4.26
N GLN A 175 -10.95 4.76 -3.76
CA GLN A 175 -10.83 5.06 -2.35
C GLN A 175 -11.94 5.99 -1.93
N SER A 176 -12.63 5.65 -0.86
CA SER A 176 -13.52 6.55 -0.15
C SER A 176 -12.91 6.89 1.21
N VAL A 177 -13.08 8.15 1.60
CA VAL A 177 -12.70 8.64 2.93
C VAL A 177 -13.98 8.87 3.72
N GLU A 178 -14.05 8.25 4.89
CA GLU A 178 -15.04 8.57 5.91
C GLU A 178 -14.30 9.35 7.02
N ILE A 179 -14.44 10.67 6.98
CA ILE A 179 -13.93 11.51 8.06
C ILE A 179 -14.96 11.43 9.18
N GLY A 180 -14.53 10.96 10.36
CA GLY A 180 -15.37 10.92 11.54
C GLY A 180 -15.94 12.30 11.89
N ASP A 181 -16.92 12.30 12.78
CA ASP A 181 -17.82 13.37 13.22
C ASP A 181 -17.16 14.57 13.94
N GLY A 182 -15.94 14.94 13.54
CA GLY A 182 -15.30 16.21 13.87
C GLY A 182 -14.16 16.15 14.89
N SER A 183 -13.75 14.95 15.34
CA SER A 183 -12.56 14.80 16.17
C SER A 183 -11.29 14.73 15.31
N PHE A 184 -10.51 15.80 15.36
CA PHE A 184 -9.15 15.86 14.83
C PHE A 184 -8.32 14.78 15.55
N GLY A 185 -8.15 13.61 14.94
CA GLY A 185 -7.45 12.50 15.59
C GLY A 185 -7.65 11.13 14.96
N SER A 186 -8.73 10.91 14.19
CA SER A 186 -8.89 9.67 13.43
C SER A 186 -9.53 9.88 12.06
N ALA A 187 -9.04 9.14 11.08
CA ALA A 187 -9.61 9.08 9.75
C ALA A 187 -9.78 7.62 9.32
N LYS A 188 -10.88 7.32 8.63
CA LYS A 188 -11.16 5.99 8.08
C LYS A 188 -11.13 6.05 6.56
N TYR A 189 -10.44 5.10 5.97
CA TYR A 189 -10.30 4.93 4.54
C TYR A 189 -10.82 3.57 4.16
N VAL A 190 -11.60 3.51 3.09
CA VAL A 190 -11.95 2.24 2.44
C VAL A 190 -11.41 2.31 1.03
N THR A 191 -10.58 1.36 0.64
CA THR A 191 -10.08 1.27 -0.73
C THR A 191 -10.42 -0.08 -1.32
N GLU A 192 -11.06 -0.06 -2.49
CA GLU A 192 -11.53 -1.23 -3.21
C GLU A 192 -11.04 -1.14 -4.65
N GLY A 193 -10.60 -2.25 -5.22
CA GLY A 193 -10.12 -2.23 -6.59
C GLY A 193 -9.90 -3.60 -7.19
N GLN A 194 -9.58 -3.58 -8.48
CA GLN A 194 -9.25 -4.76 -9.25
C GLN A 194 -8.03 -4.47 -10.12
N TYR A 195 -7.08 -5.39 -10.08
CA TYR A 195 -5.83 -5.28 -10.82
C TYR A 195 -5.53 -6.56 -11.59
N GLU A 196 -4.86 -6.40 -12.72
CA GLU A 196 -4.19 -7.45 -13.44
C GLU A 196 -2.68 -7.28 -13.22
N VAL A 197 -2.03 -8.31 -12.70
CA VAL A 197 -0.57 -8.36 -12.54
C VAL A 197 -0.01 -9.40 -13.49
N GLU A 198 0.78 -8.95 -14.45
CA GLU A 198 1.44 -9.82 -15.42
C GLU A 198 2.87 -10.11 -14.97
N THR A 199 3.18 -11.40 -14.87
CA THR A 199 4.53 -11.91 -14.58
C THR A 199 5.04 -12.69 -15.79
N ALA A 200 6.32 -13.07 -15.77
CA ALA A 200 6.88 -13.93 -16.82
C ALA A 200 6.20 -15.31 -16.92
N LYS A 201 5.46 -15.75 -15.89
CA LYS A 201 4.88 -17.10 -15.79
C LYS A 201 3.36 -17.14 -15.93
N ASP A 202 2.67 -16.13 -15.40
CA ASP A 202 1.21 -16.08 -15.39
C ASP A 202 0.68 -14.65 -15.24
N THR A 203 -0.61 -14.49 -15.49
CA THR A 203 -1.39 -13.28 -15.26
C THR A 203 -2.33 -13.49 -14.08
N TYR A 204 -2.24 -12.64 -13.07
CA TYR A 204 -3.07 -12.70 -11.86
C TYR A 204 -4.15 -11.63 -11.91
N ASN A 205 -5.41 -12.06 -11.81
CA ASN A 205 -6.56 -11.19 -11.59
C ASN A 205 -6.79 -11.04 -10.09
N LEU A 206 -6.65 -9.82 -9.60
CA LEU A 206 -6.69 -9.48 -8.19
C LEU A 206 -7.93 -8.64 -7.89
N LYS A 207 -8.56 -8.91 -6.77
CA LYS A 207 -9.60 -8.09 -6.17
C LYS A 207 -9.23 -7.82 -4.74
N TYR A 208 -9.42 -6.60 -4.28
CA TYR A 208 -9.10 -6.29 -2.89
C TYR A 208 -10.05 -5.25 -2.31
N LYS A 209 -10.09 -5.27 -0.98
CA LYS A 209 -10.76 -4.29 -0.14
C LYS A 209 -9.90 -4.10 1.11
N VAL A 210 -9.46 -2.89 1.37
CA VAL A 210 -8.69 -2.52 2.57
C VAL A 210 -9.44 -1.42 3.28
N LYS A 211 -9.76 -1.64 4.56
CA LYS A 211 -10.18 -0.59 5.47
C LYS A 211 -8.99 -0.21 6.33
N THR A 212 -8.67 1.06 6.37
CA THR A 212 -7.60 1.61 7.18
C THR A 212 -8.19 2.63 8.13
N SER A 213 -7.87 2.56 9.42
CA SER A 213 -8.06 3.69 10.33
C SER A 213 -6.72 4.16 10.86
N MET A 214 -6.53 5.47 10.90
CA MET A 214 -5.32 6.08 11.45
C MET A 214 -5.63 6.74 12.80
N ASP A 215 -4.75 6.52 13.77
CA ASP A 215 -4.68 7.28 15.02
C ASP A 215 -3.47 8.21 14.94
N PHE A 216 -3.72 9.50 14.73
CA PHE A 216 -2.65 10.49 14.61
C PHE A 216 -1.95 10.80 15.94
N VAL A 217 -2.56 10.46 17.08
CA VAL A 217 -1.97 10.69 18.41
C VAL A 217 -0.94 9.62 18.69
N ASN A 218 -1.29 8.36 18.41
CA ASN A 218 -0.41 7.21 18.65
C ASN A 218 0.47 6.87 17.43
N LEU A 219 0.25 7.54 16.29
CA LEU A 219 0.92 7.26 15.01
C LEU A 219 0.75 5.78 14.61
N GLU A 220 -0.45 5.26 14.83
CA GLU A 220 -0.82 3.87 14.54
C GLU A 220 -1.81 3.79 13.39
N PHE A 221 -1.67 2.75 12.56
CA PHE A 221 -2.65 2.33 11.58
C PHE A 221 -3.30 1.03 12.02
N VAL A 222 -4.59 0.89 11.75
CA VAL A 222 -5.31 -0.37 11.89
C VAL A 222 -5.84 -0.76 10.52
N LEU A 223 -5.50 -1.96 10.07
CA LEU A 223 -5.89 -2.50 8.77
C LEU A 223 -6.85 -3.69 8.94
N ASP A 224 -7.88 -3.69 8.11
CA ASP A 224 -8.83 -4.79 7.89
C ASP A 224 -8.97 -5.00 6.38
N ASN A 225 -8.35 -6.05 5.86
CA ASN A 225 -8.23 -6.32 4.44
C ASN A 225 -8.81 -7.67 4.03
N THR A 226 -9.27 -7.69 2.78
CA THR A 226 -9.56 -8.90 2.01
C THR A 226 -8.89 -8.74 0.66
N VAL A 227 -8.07 -9.72 0.29
CA VAL A 227 -7.40 -9.77 -1.02
C VAL A 227 -7.67 -11.14 -1.64
N GLU A 228 -8.12 -11.18 -2.87
CA GLU A 228 -8.40 -12.38 -3.62
C GLU A 228 -7.66 -12.33 -4.95
N GLY A 229 -7.07 -13.44 -5.36
CA GLY A 229 -6.34 -13.54 -6.60
C GLY A 229 -6.61 -14.84 -7.33
N SER A 230 -6.59 -14.80 -8.65
CA SER A 230 -6.70 -15.99 -9.49
C SER A 230 -5.81 -15.87 -10.72
N ALA A 231 -5.18 -16.96 -11.10
CA ALA A 231 -4.28 -17.05 -12.24
C ALA A 231 -4.83 -18.03 -13.28
N LYS A 232 -4.42 -17.89 -14.55
CA LYS A 232 -4.93 -18.74 -15.65
C LYS A 232 -4.50 -20.19 -15.48
N SER A 233 -3.40 -20.45 -14.77
CA SER A 233 -2.94 -21.79 -14.41
C SER A 233 -3.88 -22.58 -13.48
N GLY A 234 -4.96 -21.99 -12.98
CA GLY A 234 -5.87 -22.63 -12.02
C GLY A 234 -5.42 -22.49 -10.56
N PHE A 235 -4.42 -21.64 -10.33
CA PHE A 235 -4.03 -21.16 -9.02
C PHE A 235 -4.98 -20.05 -8.55
N SER A 236 -5.44 -20.10 -7.30
CA SER A 236 -6.12 -18.95 -6.68
C SER A 236 -5.77 -18.82 -5.21
N PHE A 237 -5.98 -17.63 -4.66
CA PHE A 237 -5.78 -17.38 -3.25
C PHE A 237 -6.78 -16.38 -2.69
N LYS A 238 -6.92 -16.39 -1.37
CA LYS A 238 -7.71 -15.43 -0.61
C LYS A 238 -7.03 -15.15 0.73
N SER A 239 -6.64 -13.91 0.97
CA SER A 239 -6.19 -13.42 2.27
C SER A 239 -7.31 -12.61 2.93
N VAL A 240 -7.57 -12.85 4.22
CA VAL A 240 -8.54 -12.11 5.02
C VAL A 240 -7.96 -11.82 6.39
N THR A 241 -8.08 -10.59 6.87
CA THR A 241 -7.78 -10.24 8.25
C THR A 241 -8.72 -10.97 9.19
N VAL A 242 -8.15 -11.73 10.15
CA VAL A 242 -8.92 -12.39 11.20
C VAL A 242 -8.80 -11.65 12.53
N GLU A 243 -7.68 -10.96 12.76
CA GLU A 243 -7.50 -10.01 13.86
C GLU A 243 -6.92 -8.72 13.26
N PRO A 244 -7.50 -7.53 13.55
CA PRO A 244 -7.06 -6.28 12.93
C PRO A 244 -5.55 -6.08 13.03
N ILE A 245 -4.93 -5.79 11.88
CA ILE A 245 -3.48 -5.62 11.80
C ILE A 245 -3.15 -4.22 12.29
N LYS A 246 -2.25 -4.11 13.26
CA LYS A 246 -1.75 -2.82 13.73
C LYS A 246 -0.36 -2.56 13.15
N ALA A 247 -0.21 -1.40 12.51
CA ALA A 247 1.07 -0.91 12.05
C ALA A 247 1.47 0.35 12.84
N SER A 248 2.68 0.37 13.39
CA SER A 248 3.16 1.47 14.24
C SER A 248 4.28 2.24 13.55
N LEU A 249 4.07 3.54 13.30
CA LEU A 249 5.11 4.45 12.76
C LEU A 249 6.25 4.69 13.75
N SER A 250 6.01 4.47 15.05
CA SER A 250 7.03 4.66 16.08
C SER A 250 8.09 3.56 16.07
N CYS A 251 7.80 2.41 15.46
CA CYS A 251 8.71 1.26 15.40
C CYS A 251 9.73 1.35 14.25
N GLY A 252 9.41 2.06 13.16
CA GLY A 252 10.29 2.13 11.99
C GLY A 252 11.32 3.26 12.05
N THR A 253 12.32 3.17 11.19
CA THR A 253 13.21 4.31 10.92
C THR A 253 12.56 5.20 9.87
N ALA A 254 12.65 6.52 10.04
CA ALA A 254 12.22 7.47 9.02
C ALA A 254 10.81 7.17 8.46
N PHE A 255 9.83 7.01 9.36
CA PHE A 255 8.41 6.96 9.02
C PHE A 255 7.93 5.72 8.26
N GLU A 256 8.70 4.64 8.31
CA GLU A 256 8.19 3.30 8.09
C GLU A 256 7.27 2.93 9.26
N ALA A 257 6.02 2.58 8.99
CA ALA A 257 5.22 1.88 9.99
C ALA A 257 5.64 0.41 10.03
N VAL A 258 5.54 -0.27 11.16
CA VAL A 258 5.86 -1.70 11.23
C VAL A 258 4.60 -2.42 11.66
N CYS A 259 4.19 -3.44 10.91
CA CYS A 259 3.13 -4.33 11.33
C CYS A 259 3.58 -5.10 12.58
N VAL A 260 3.07 -4.73 13.75
CA VAL A 260 3.51 -5.24 15.07
C VAL A 260 2.49 -6.16 15.74
N LYS A 261 1.27 -6.23 15.21
CA LYS A 261 0.19 -7.03 15.80
C LYS A 261 -0.88 -7.38 14.79
N GLY A 262 -1.58 -8.47 15.05
CA GLY A 262 -2.77 -8.87 14.31
C GLY A 262 -2.50 -10.11 13.47
N LYS A 263 -3.55 -10.59 12.80
CA LYS A 263 -3.50 -11.88 12.10
C LYS A 263 -4.26 -11.85 10.81
N GLU A 264 -3.72 -12.55 9.84
CA GLU A 264 -4.36 -12.83 8.56
C GLU A 264 -4.47 -14.33 8.33
N LYS A 265 -5.55 -14.74 7.69
CA LYS A 265 -5.70 -16.09 7.17
C LYS A 265 -5.57 -16.05 5.66
N VAL A 266 -4.64 -16.83 5.13
CA VAL A 266 -4.42 -17.00 3.70
C VAL A 266 -4.87 -18.39 3.30
N THR A 267 -5.84 -18.48 2.39
CA THR A 267 -6.23 -19.73 1.74
C THR A 267 -5.65 -19.73 0.33
N VAL A 268 -4.98 -20.82 -0.04
CA VAL A 268 -4.44 -21.05 -1.38
C VAL A 268 -5.14 -22.27 -1.96
N THR A 269 -5.60 -22.18 -3.19
CA THR A 269 -6.24 -23.27 -3.94
C THR A 269 -5.40 -23.62 -5.14
N VAL A 270 -4.96 -24.88 -5.20
CA VAL A 270 -4.15 -25.42 -6.30
C VAL A 270 -4.78 -26.74 -6.73
N ASN A 271 -5.10 -26.88 -8.01
CA ASN A 271 -5.73 -28.10 -8.54
C ASN A 271 -6.97 -28.53 -7.74
N LYS A 272 -7.79 -27.56 -7.30
CA LYS A 272 -9.00 -27.74 -6.49
C LYS A 272 -8.76 -28.30 -5.07
N LYS A 273 -7.53 -28.21 -4.56
CA LYS A 273 -7.20 -28.50 -3.17
C LYS A 273 -6.91 -27.19 -2.45
N ASP A 274 -7.54 -27.00 -1.31
CA ASP A 274 -7.37 -25.81 -0.48
C ASP A 274 -6.37 -26.10 0.65
N SER A 275 -5.39 -25.22 0.78
CA SER A 275 -4.47 -25.15 1.93
C SER A 275 -4.68 -23.81 2.61
N ALA A 276 -4.67 -23.79 3.95
CA ALA A 276 -4.84 -22.58 4.73
C ALA A 276 -3.63 -22.33 5.64
N PHE A 277 -3.23 -21.07 5.71
CA PHE A 277 -2.09 -20.58 6.48
C PHE A 277 -2.57 -19.42 7.34
N THR A 278 -1.91 -19.23 8.48
CA THR A 278 -2.11 -18.06 9.33
C THR A 278 -0.82 -17.27 9.40
N VAL A 279 -0.91 -15.97 9.16
CA VAL A 279 0.18 -15.01 9.38
C VAL A 279 -0.13 -14.27 10.69
N ASP A 280 0.81 -14.27 11.61
CA ASP A 280 0.73 -13.56 12.89
C ASP A 280 1.85 -12.53 12.97
N TYR A 281 1.48 -11.25 13.08
CA TYR A 281 2.38 -10.10 13.08
C TYR A 281 2.92 -9.77 14.49
N GLY A 282 2.65 -10.60 15.49
CA GLY A 282 3.20 -10.45 16.82
C GLY A 282 2.21 -9.86 17.84
N ASP A 283 2.75 -9.42 18.97
CA ASP A 283 1.99 -9.00 20.14
C ASP A 283 1.89 -7.48 20.34
N GLY A 284 2.70 -6.72 19.60
CA GLY A 284 2.80 -5.26 19.64
C GLY A 284 4.24 -4.74 19.76
N GLU A 285 5.21 -5.61 20.02
CA GLU A 285 6.62 -5.21 20.13
C GLU A 285 7.24 -4.82 18.78
N CYS A 286 8.19 -3.88 18.80
CA CYS A 286 8.90 -3.41 17.60
C CYS A 286 10.06 -4.36 17.21
N ASP A 287 9.81 -5.66 17.08
CA ASP A 287 10.85 -6.65 16.78
C ASP A 287 11.01 -6.95 15.28
N TYR A 288 10.09 -6.47 14.45
CA TYR A 288 9.99 -6.72 13.00
C TYR A 288 9.75 -8.20 12.67
N LEU A 289 9.18 -8.97 13.58
CA LEU A 289 9.04 -10.41 13.39
C LEU A 289 7.58 -10.77 13.12
N TYR A 290 7.40 -11.74 12.24
CA TYR A 290 6.10 -12.37 12.03
C TYR A 290 6.27 -13.88 11.92
N THR A 291 5.17 -14.60 12.13
CA THR A 291 5.16 -16.06 12.00
C THR A 291 4.14 -16.49 10.96
N ILE A 292 4.50 -17.54 10.21
CA ILE A 292 3.57 -18.24 9.33
C ILE A 292 3.33 -19.62 9.91
N THR A 293 2.07 -19.94 10.19
CA THR A 293 1.63 -21.28 10.57
C THR A 293 1.00 -21.97 9.37
N GLY A 294 1.62 -23.08 8.93
CA GLY A 294 1.14 -23.89 7.81
C GLY A 294 0.02 -24.88 8.16
N PRO A 295 -0.55 -25.57 7.16
CA PRO A 295 -1.65 -26.52 7.35
C PRO A 295 -1.33 -27.68 8.30
N SER A 296 -0.06 -28.10 8.36
CA SER A 296 0.44 -29.14 9.26
C SER A 296 0.61 -28.67 10.72
N GLY A 297 0.45 -27.36 10.97
CA GLY A 297 0.80 -26.72 12.24
C GLY A 297 2.28 -26.33 12.36
N THR A 298 3.10 -26.55 11.32
CA THR A 298 4.48 -26.05 11.29
C THR A 298 4.50 -24.53 11.37
N VAL A 299 5.31 -23.98 12.27
CA VAL A 299 5.49 -22.54 12.45
C VAL A 299 6.88 -22.14 11.96
N LYS A 300 6.95 -21.13 11.10
CA LYS A 300 8.21 -20.50 10.66
C LYS A 300 8.19 -19.03 11.05
N LYS A 301 9.31 -18.53 11.57
CA LYS A 301 9.49 -17.14 11.97
C LYS A 301 10.29 -16.38 10.91
N TYR A 302 9.89 -15.15 10.63
CA TYR A 302 10.45 -14.32 9.58
C TYR A 302 10.74 -12.92 10.10
N ASP A 303 11.71 -12.25 9.49
CA ASP A 303 12.02 -10.84 9.73
C ASP A 303 11.43 -9.98 8.60
N LEU A 304 10.49 -9.08 8.92
CA LEU A 304 9.81 -8.15 7.99
C LEU A 304 10.75 -7.28 7.17
N ARG A 305 12.00 -7.08 7.60
CA ARG A 305 12.98 -6.25 6.87
C ARG A 305 13.63 -7.02 5.72
N THR A 306 13.85 -8.32 5.95
CA THR A 306 14.55 -9.19 5.00
C THR A 306 13.62 -10.14 4.28
N GLY A 307 12.43 -10.35 4.83
CA GLY A 307 11.49 -11.40 4.46
C GLY A 307 11.99 -12.82 4.71
N ASN A 308 13.24 -13.01 5.13
CA ASN A 308 13.87 -14.34 5.21
C ASN A 308 13.44 -15.09 6.46
N PRO A 309 13.33 -16.43 6.38
CA PRO A 309 13.11 -17.25 7.57
C PRO A 309 14.32 -17.09 8.49
N LEU A 310 14.04 -16.89 9.77
CA LEU A 310 15.07 -16.98 10.78
C LEU A 310 15.46 -18.45 10.91
N ILE A 311 16.72 -18.76 10.61
CA ILE A 311 17.28 -20.10 10.84
C ILE A 311 17.44 -20.25 12.36
N GLU A 312 16.61 -21.09 12.97
CA GLU A 312 16.82 -21.55 14.35
C GLU A 312 17.94 -22.59 14.45
#